data_AF-A0AAE3E8I8-F1
#
_entry.id   AF-A0AAE3E8I8-F1
#
_cell.length_a   1.000
_cell.length_b   1.000
_cell.length_c   1.000
_cell.angle_alpha   90.00
_cell.angle_beta   90.00
_cell.angle_gamma   90.00
#
_symmetry.space_group_name_H-M   'P 1'
#
loop_
_entity.id
_entity.type
_entity.pdbx_description
1 polymer ?
#
loop_
_entity_poly.entity_id
_entity_poly.type
_entity_poly.pdbx_seq_one_letter_code
_entity_poly.pdbx_strand_id
1 'polypeptide(L)'
;MLGLIIGGSGSGKSAIAETLIVSYGASHRYYIATMSASDAESQRRIARHRRMRDGKGFETLECPTDLATAVPDAAGDILLECLSNLVANEMFLAGESRENTICKVMGGIDALCRNNDHVIIVTNNVFEDGISYPRETEAYIACLGELNRRLAEAADLVIEAQAGIPTALKGELPSCLQNQAYVKEKNGMILIIGGAYQGKLAWTCRKWALDPDGPEIWNGADGMPSESDWLRIRVVNGLHQIIRGILDDEQAMALLKEKLLNVSAVPGRIVLTDELGCGLVPISTEERKWRENTGRFCEALAKEADEVYRVSCGLAQKLQ
;
A
#
# COMPACT_ATOMS: atom_id res chain seq x y z
N MET A 1 6.38 -8.18 -20.99
CA MET A 1 5.21 -8.09 -20.08
C MET A 1 5.34 -6.82 -19.25
N LEU A 2 4.32 -5.97 -19.30
CA LEU A 2 4.23 -4.75 -18.50
C LEU A 2 3.23 -4.97 -17.36
N GLY A 3 3.69 -4.82 -16.12
CA GLY A 3 2.84 -4.87 -14.93
C GLY A 3 2.77 -3.52 -14.22
N LEU A 4 1.57 -3.11 -13.82
CA LEU A 4 1.35 -1.91 -13.01
C LEU A 4 0.80 -2.28 -11.64
N ILE A 5 1.45 -1.81 -10.57
CA ILE A 5 1.02 -2.04 -9.19
C ILE A 5 0.66 -0.70 -8.56
N ILE A 6 -0.61 -0.55 -8.19
CA ILE A 6 -1.19 0.66 -7.60
C ILE A 6 -1.67 0.38 -6.17
N GLY A 7 -1.76 1.43 -5.35
CA GLY A 7 -2.26 1.34 -3.97
C GLY A 7 -1.82 2.53 -3.11
N GLY A 8 -2.50 2.74 -1.99
CA GLY A 8 -2.18 3.82 -1.05
C GLY A 8 -0.82 3.66 -0.35
N SER A 9 -0.36 4.65 0.40
CA SER A 9 0.84 4.49 1.26
C SER A 9 0.67 3.34 2.26
N GLY A 10 1.72 2.55 2.50
CA GLY A 10 1.68 1.44 3.47
C GLY A 10 0.75 0.27 3.11
N SER A 11 0.44 0.09 1.82
CA SER A 11 -0.46 -0.99 1.33
C SER A 11 0.26 -2.28 0.90
N GLY A 12 1.58 -2.35 1.02
CA GLY A 12 2.37 -3.54 0.62
C GLY A 12 2.78 -3.62 -0.86
N LYS A 13 2.50 -2.60 -1.69
CA LYS A 13 2.87 -2.56 -3.14
C LYS A 13 4.28 -3.06 -3.45
N SER A 14 5.28 -2.55 -2.74
CA SER A 14 6.70 -2.85 -2.99
C SER A 14 6.98 -4.34 -2.79
N ALA A 15 6.42 -4.95 -1.75
CA ALA A 15 6.59 -6.37 -1.48
C ALA A 15 5.91 -7.25 -2.54
N ILE A 16 4.72 -6.84 -3.00
CA ILE A 16 4.02 -7.50 -4.12
C ILE A 16 4.85 -7.39 -5.41
N ALA A 17 5.37 -6.20 -5.71
CA ALA A 17 6.18 -5.95 -6.89
C ALA A 17 7.47 -6.78 -6.90
N GLU A 18 8.16 -6.82 -5.77
CA GLU A 18 9.36 -7.65 -5.60
C GLU A 18 9.05 -9.14 -5.74
N THR A 19 7.96 -9.62 -5.14
CA THR A 19 7.56 -11.03 -5.25
C THR A 19 7.28 -11.40 -6.70
N LEU A 20 6.54 -10.55 -7.41
CA LEU A 20 6.20 -10.75 -8.81
C LEU A 20 7.44 -10.78 -9.70
N ILE A 21 8.30 -9.76 -9.62
CA ILE A 21 9.45 -9.66 -10.53
C ILE A 21 10.51 -10.72 -10.24
N VAL A 22 10.65 -11.17 -8.98
CA VAL A 22 11.53 -12.29 -8.65
C VAL A 22 11.01 -13.61 -9.22
N SER A 23 9.68 -13.79 -9.26
CA SER A 23 9.06 -15.03 -9.75
C SER A 23 9.33 -15.34 -11.23
N TYR A 24 9.68 -14.34 -12.04
CA TYR A 24 10.06 -14.55 -13.44
C TYR A 24 11.45 -15.20 -13.62
N GLY A 25 12.25 -15.28 -12.55
CA GLY A 25 13.46 -16.10 -12.55
C GLY A 25 14.64 -15.54 -13.35
N ALA A 26 14.59 -14.29 -13.81
CA ALA A 26 15.74 -13.67 -14.47
C ALA A 26 17.00 -13.70 -13.58
N SER A 27 18.16 -13.88 -14.23
CA SER A 27 19.46 -13.89 -13.56
C SER A 27 19.88 -12.49 -13.10
N HIS A 28 19.38 -11.44 -13.77
CA HIS A 28 19.70 -10.05 -13.48
C HIS A 28 18.44 -9.19 -13.43
N ARG A 29 18.35 -8.32 -12.43
CA ARG A 29 17.21 -7.42 -12.21
C ARG A 29 17.69 -6.02 -11.94
N TYR A 30 17.03 -5.02 -12.49
CA TYR A 30 17.30 -3.61 -12.25
C TYR A 30 16.18 -3.00 -11.41
N TYR A 31 16.56 -2.34 -10.32
CA TYR A 31 15.67 -1.49 -9.55
C TYR A 31 15.94 -0.03 -9.92
N ILE A 32 14.97 0.61 -10.56
CA ILE A 32 15.03 2.04 -10.88
C ILE A 32 14.49 2.83 -9.69
N ALA A 33 15.40 3.45 -8.95
CA ALA A 33 15.10 4.24 -7.76
C ALA A 33 14.84 5.70 -8.12
N THR A 34 13.58 6.13 -8.01
CA THR A 34 13.18 7.50 -8.37
C THR A 34 13.10 8.45 -7.17
N MET A 35 13.28 7.94 -5.96
CA MET A 35 13.28 8.74 -4.74
C MET A 35 14.59 9.51 -4.61
N SER A 36 14.53 10.83 -4.42
CA SER A 36 15.70 11.66 -4.09
C SER A 36 15.97 11.64 -2.58
N ALA A 37 17.23 11.39 -2.19
CA ALA A 37 17.63 11.27 -0.80
C ALA A 37 18.01 12.63 -0.21
N SER A 38 17.02 13.49 0.08
CA SER A 38 17.28 14.82 0.65
C SER A 38 17.23 14.87 2.18
N ASP A 39 16.55 13.92 2.83
CA ASP A 39 16.33 13.92 4.28
C ASP A 39 16.55 12.54 4.95
N ALA A 40 16.63 12.52 6.29
CA ALA A 40 16.90 11.33 7.08
C ALA A 40 15.77 10.27 7.09
N GLU A 41 14.52 10.68 6.83
CA GLU A 41 13.38 9.78 6.68
C GLU A 41 13.46 9.04 5.34
N SER A 42 13.75 9.79 4.28
CA SER A 42 14.03 9.30 2.93
C SER A 42 15.20 8.29 2.93
N GLN A 43 16.28 8.60 3.65
CA GLN A 43 17.41 7.66 3.82
C GLN A 43 17.01 6.37 4.54
N ARG A 44 16.20 6.44 5.61
CA ARG A 44 15.69 5.25 6.31
C ARG A 44 14.82 4.39 5.41
N ARG A 45 13.99 5.02 4.58
CA ARG A 45 13.14 4.33 3.60
C ARG A 45 13.98 3.63 2.54
N ILE A 46 14.97 4.31 1.96
CA ILE A 46 15.92 3.71 1.00
C ILE A 46 16.65 2.53 1.62
N ALA A 47 17.15 2.66 2.86
CA ALA A 47 17.82 1.56 3.56
C ALA A 47 16.90 0.36 3.82
N ARG A 48 15.61 0.58 4.05
CA ARG A 48 14.60 -0.50 4.16
C ARG A 48 14.40 -1.20 2.81
N HIS A 49 14.21 -0.45 1.73
CA HIS A 49 14.04 -1.05 0.39
C HIS A 49 15.29 -1.80 -0.06
N ARG A 50 16.50 -1.27 0.20
CA ARG A 50 17.75 -2.00 -0.08
C ARG A 50 17.82 -3.32 0.68
N ARG A 51 17.45 -3.34 1.97
CA ARG A 51 17.36 -4.59 2.77
C ARG A 51 16.34 -5.58 2.23
N MET A 52 15.17 -5.11 1.77
CA MET A 52 14.16 -5.97 1.16
C MET A 52 14.68 -6.67 -0.10
N ARG A 53 15.60 -6.04 -0.84
CA ARG A 53 16.16 -6.57 -2.09
C ARG A 53 17.47 -7.34 -1.94
N ASP A 54 18.06 -7.33 -0.74
CA ASP A 54 19.36 -7.96 -0.51
C ASP A 54 19.31 -9.46 -0.84
N GLY A 55 20.32 -9.95 -1.57
CA GLY A 55 20.39 -11.33 -2.05
C GLY A 55 19.40 -11.73 -3.16
N LYS A 56 18.56 -10.81 -3.69
CA LYS A 56 17.57 -11.11 -4.75
C LYS A 56 18.04 -10.79 -6.18
N GLY A 57 19.33 -10.45 -6.35
CA GLY A 57 19.91 -10.16 -7.66
C GLY A 57 19.52 -8.80 -8.26
N PHE A 58 19.23 -7.80 -7.42
CA PHE A 58 18.95 -6.45 -7.89
C PHE A 58 20.20 -5.59 -7.97
N GLU A 59 20.43 -5.01 -9.14
CA GLU A 59 21.24 -3.81 -9.34
C GLU A 59 20.36 -2.57 -9.17
N THR A 60 20.84 -1.52 -8.50
CA THR A 60 20.06 -0.29 -8.31
C THR A 60 20.57 0.80 -9.25
N LEU A 61 19.66 1.36 -10.05
CA LEU A 61 19.88 2.51 -10.92
C LEU A 61 19.17 3.71 -10.30
N GLU A 62 19.91 4.73 -9.86
CA GLU A 62 19.33 5.96 -9.32
C GLU A 62 18.89 6.86 -10.48
N CYS A 63 17.59 7.15 -10.55
CA CYS A 63 16.99 7.92 -11.64
C CYS A 63 15.86 8.81 -11.10
N PRO A 64 16.21 9.93 -10.44
CA PRO A 64 15.21 10.84 -9.91
C PRO A 64 14.42 11.54 -11.04
N THR A 65 15.05 11.78 -12.19
CA THR A 65 14.47 12.44 -13.37
C THR A 65 15.02 11.80 -14.64
N ASP A 66 14.36 12.05 -15.75
CA ASP A 66 14.72 11.64 -17.11
C ASP A 66 14.95 10.13 -17.21
N LEU A 67 13.85 9.38 -17.20
CA LEU A 67 13.86 7.91 -17.19
C LEU A 67 14.65 7.30 -18.37
N ALA A 68 14.82 8.03 -19.48
CA ALA A 68 15.63 7.60 -20.60
C ALA A 68 17.11 7.37 -20.23
N THR A 69 17.59 7.99 -19.14
CA THR A 69 18.95 7.82 -18.63
C THR A 69 19.17 6.53 -17.83
N ALA A 70 18.08 5.83 -17.46
CA ALA A 70 18.13 4.62 -16.63
C ALA A 70 17.73 3.35 -17.40
N VAL A 71 17.98 3.35 -18.71
CA VAL A 71 17.84 2.17 -19.55
C VAL A 71 19.14 1.36 -19.46
N PRO A 72 19.12 0.15 -18.89
CA PRO A 72 20.33 -0.67 -18.80
C PRO A 72 20.79 -1.15 -20.18
N ASP A 73 22.11 -1.28 -20.34
CA ASP A 73 22.73 -1.79 -21.58
C ASP A 73 22.51 -3.30 -21.77
N ALA A 74 22.38 -4.04 -20.67
CA ALA A 74 22.12 -5.48 -20.68
C ALA A 74 20.65 -5.76 -20.37
N ALA A 75 20.10 -6.80 -21.02
CA ALA A 75 18.74 -7.25 -20.76
C ALA A 75 18.58 -7.75 -19.32
N GLY A 76 17.48 -7.40 -18.68
CA GLY A 76 17.11 -7.88 -17.36
C GLY A 76 15.71 -7.44 -16.96
N ASP A 77 15.23 -7.95 -15.83
CA ASP A 77 13.91 -7.57 -15.35
C ASP A 77 13.94 -6.18 -14.70
N ILE A 78 12.98 -5.31 -15.02
CA ILE A 78 12.92 -3.94 -14.49
C ILE A 78 11.85 -3.84 -13.41
N LEU A 79 12.23 -3.28 -12.26
CA LEU A 79 11.32 -2.80 -11.22
C LEU A 79 11.51 -1.29 -11.03
N LEU A 80 10.54 -0.50 -11.47
CA LEU A 80 10.52 0.95 -11.30
C LEU A 80 9.70 1.33 -10.07
N GLU A 81 10.35 1.90 -9.06
CA GLU A 81 9.68 2.34 -7.83
C GLU A 81 10.17 3.73 -7.35
N CYS A 82 9.32 4.77 -7.34
CA CYS A 82 7.93 4.80 -7.82
C CYS A 82 7.64 5.92 -8.83
N LEU A 83 6.62 5.66 -9.65
CA LEU A 83 6.16 6.58 -10.68
C LEU A 83 5.74 7.94 -10.09
N SER A 84 5.12 7.95 -8.91
CA SER A 84 4.71 9.20 -8.26
C SER A 84 5.89 10.12 -7.93
N ASN A 85 7.01 9.57 -7.45
CA ASN A 85 8.22 10.35 -7.19
C ASN A 85 8.85 10.84 -8.50
N LEU A 86 8.88 10.00 -9.54
CA LEU A 86 9.41 10.40 -10.85
C LEU A 86 8.63 11.58 -11.43
N VAL A 87 7.29 11.51 -11.41
CA VAL A 87 6.43 12.60 -11.90
C VAL A 87 6.62 13.87 -11.08
N ALA A 88 6.72 13.76 -9.75
CA ALA A 88 6.99 14.90 -8.89
C ALA A 88 8.34 15.54 -9.22
N ASN A 89 9.39 14.74 -9.38
CA ASN A 89 10.73 15.24 -9.68
C ASN A 89 10.79 15.92 -11.06
N GLU A 90 10.16 15.35 -12.09
CA GLU A 90 10.09 15.98 -13.42
C GLU A 90 9.42 17.36 -13.34
N MET A 91 8.26 17.45 -12.69
CA MET A 91 7.50 18.69 -12.64
C MET A 91 8.13 19.75 -11.72
N PHE A 92 8.64 19.35 -10.55
CA PHE A 92 9.06 20.29 -9.51
C PHE A 92 10.58 20.50 -9.44
N LEU A 93 11.39 19.48 -9.75
CA LEU A 93 12.86 19.61 -9.74
C LEU A 93 13.40 20.00 -11.12
N ALA A 94 12.95 19.34 -12.18
CA ALA A 94 13.36 19.66 -13.55
C ALA A 94 12.55 20.82 -14.15
N GLY A 95 11.41 21.19 -13.54
CA GLY A 95 10.57 22.29 -13.99
C GLY A 95 9.79 21.98 -15.27
N GLU A 96 9.54 20.71 -15.54
CA GLU A 96 8.86 20.28 -16.77
C GLU A 96 7.37 20.62 -16.75
N SER A 97 6.83 20.96 -17.92
CA SER A 97 5.39 21.07 -18.08
C SER A 97 4.72 19.70 -17.96
N ARG A 98 3.44 19.68 -17.58
CA ARG A 98 2.65 18.44 -17.49
C ARG A 98 2.72 17.61 -18.77
N GLU A 99 2.53 18.26 -19.91
CA GLU A 99 2.55 17.61 -21.22
C GLU A 99 3.92 17.02 -21.52
N ASN A 100 5.02 17.73 -21.18
CA ASN A 100 6.36 17.19 -21.39
C ASN A 100 6.68 16.05 -20.42
N THR A 101 6.28 16.15 -19.15
CA THR A 101 6.41 15.06 -18.17
C THR A 101 5.73 13.79 -18.67
N ILE A 102 4.50 13.88 -19.20
CA ILE A 102 3.79 12.72 -19.77
C ILE A 102 4.59 12.11 -20.91
N CYS A 103 5.06 12.92 -21.86
CA CYS A 103 5.84 12.45 -23.01
C CYS A 103 7.15 11.78 -22.58
N LYS A 104 7.92 12.41 -21.68
CA LYS A 104 9.21 11.88 -21.19
C LYS A 104 9.03 10.55 -20.45
N VAL A 105 8.08 10.49 -19.52
CA VAL A 105 7.84 9.28 -18.71
C VAL A 105 7.34 8.13 -19.59
N MET A 106 6.37 8.37 -20.48
CA MET A 106 5.90 7.33 -21.40
C MET A 106 7.00 6.86 -22.35
N GLY A 107 7.77 7.79 -22.92
CA GLY A 107 8.89 7.45 -23.81
C GLY A 107 9.98 6.63 -23.11
N GLY A 108 10.29 6.96 -21.85
CA GLY A 108 11.22 6.18 -21.04
C GLY A 108 10.70 4.77 -20.72
N ILE A 109 9.42 4.65 -20.36
CA ILE A 109 8.79 3.34 -20.10
C ILE A 109 8.75 2.49 -21.37
N ASP A 110 8.44 3.09 -22.53
CA ASP A 110 8.47 2.40 -23.82
C ASP A 110 9.88 1.89 -24.14
N ALA A 111 10.93 2.68 -23.86
CA ALA A 111 12.31 2.25 -24.05
C ALA A 111 12.67 1.07 -23.14
N LEU A 112 12.24 1.10 -21.87
CA LEU A 112 12.42 -0.02 -20.95
C LEU A 112 11.71 -1.28 -21.45
N CYS A 113 10.48 -1.17 -21.94
CA CYS A 113 9.70 -2.31 -22.42
C CYS A 113 10.23 -2.91 -23.72
N ARG A 114 10.89 -2.13 -24.58
CA ARG A 114 11.49 -2.65 -25.83
C ARG A 114 12.72 -3.52 -25.58
N ASN A 115 13.46 -3.24 -24.51
CA ASN A 115 14.75 -3.86 -24.23
C ASN A 115 14.69 -4.97 -23.18
N ASN A 116 13.54 -5.19 -22.54
CA ASN A 116 13.40 -6.08 -21.40
C ASN A 116 12.11 -6.88 -21.44
N ASP A 117 12.18 -8.15 -21.03
CA ASP A 117 11.05 -9.07 -21.08
C ASP A 117 9.99 -8.77 -20.00
N HIS A 118 10.41 -8.26 -18.84
CA HIS A 118 9.52 -7.95 -17.73
C HIS A 118 9.79 -6.54 -17.18
N VAL A 119 8.76 -5.70 -17.17
CA VAL A 119 8.80 -4.36 -16.59
C VAL A 119 7.65 -4.20 -15.61
N ILE A 120 7.97 -4.02 -14.34
CA ILE A 120 7.00 -3.81 -13.26
C ILE A 120 7.13 -2.38 -12.73
N ILE A 121 6.02 -1.66 -12.73
CA ILE A 121 5.95 -0.25 -12.33
C ILE A 121 5.11 -0.14 -11.06
N VAL A 122 5.66 0.49 -10.03
CA VAL A 122 4.94 0.81 -8.79
C VAL A 122 4.49 2.26 -8.83
N THR A 123 3.20 2.49 -8.61
CA THR A 123 2.58 3.82 -8.51
C THR A 123 1.69 3.95 -7.28
N ASN A 124 1.37 5.17 -6.89
CA ASN A 124 0.54 5.46 -5.74
C ASN A 124 -0.89 5.82 -6.17
N ASN A 125 -1.87 5.38 -5.36
CA ASN A 125 -3.21 5.97 -5.36
C ASN A 125 -3.19 7.19 -4.43
N VAL A 126 -3.39 8.39 -4.99
CA VAL A 126 -3.39 9.67 -4.26
C VAL A 126 -4.68 10.45 -4.52
N PHE A 127 -5.73 9.78 -4.98
CA PHE A 127 -6.89 10.43 -5.62
C PHE A 127 -8.13 10.48 -4.72
N GLU A 128 -8.03 10.02 -3.46
CA GLU A 128 -9.20 9.73 -2.60
C GLU A 128 -9.18 10.49 -1.25
N ASP A 129 -8.32 11.50 -1.08
CA ASP A 129 -8.31 12.30 0.17
C ASP A 129 -9.35 13.43 0.20
N GLY A 130 -9.87 13.84 -0.96
CA GLY A 130 -10.89 14.89 -1.06
C GLY A 130 -10.39 16.28 -0.62
N ILE A 131 -9.09 16.47 -0.49
CA ILE A 131 -8.48 17.73 -0.05
C ILE A 131 -8.34 18.68 -1.26
N SER A 132 -8.64 19.96 -1.04
CA SER A 132 -8.32 21.01 -2.03
C SER A 132 -6.84 21.36 -1.96
N TYR A 133 -6.16 21.29 -3.11
CA TYR A 133 -4.72 21.52 -3.21
C TYR A 133 -4.41 22.79 -4.02
N PRO A 134 -3.21 23.38 -3.85
CA PRO A 134 -2.73 24.41 -4.77
C PRO A 134 -2.71 23.91 -6.22
N ARG A 135 -2.86 24.84 -7.17
CA ARG A 135 -2.97 24.55 -8.61
C ARG A 135 -1.82 23.68 -9.13
N GLU A 136 -0.61 23.93 -8.64
CA GLU A 136 0.60 23.19 -9.03
C GLU A 136 0.53 21.73 -8.57
N THR A 137 0.01 21.49 -7.35
CA THR A 137 -0.20 20.16 -6.80
C THR A 137 -1.34 19.44 -7.51
N GLU A 138 -2.43 20.13 -7.83
CA GLU A 138 -3.51 19.57 -8.66
C GLU A 138 -3.00 19.18 -10.06
N ALA A 139 -2.13 19.98 -10.67
CA ALA A 139 -1.51 19.65 -11.95
C ALA A 139 -0.67 18.38 -11.86
N TYR A 140 0.05 18.17 -10.76
CA TYR A 140 0.77 16.93 -10.48
C TYR A 140 -0.19 15.73 -10.31
N ILE A 141 -1.26 15.87 -9.53
CA ILE A 141 -2.26 14.80 -9.34
C ILE A 141 -2.88 14.43 -10.70
N ALA A 142 -3.25 15.42 -11.51
CA ALA A 142 -3.78 15.21 -12.85
C ALA A 142 -2.77 14.55 -13.80
N CYS A 143 -1.48 14.90 -13.70
CA CYS A 143 -0.40 14.27 -14.46
C CYS A 143 -0.26 12.79 -14.09
N LEU A 144 -0.16 12.48 -12.80
CA LEU A 144 -0.03 11.11 -12.29
C LEU A 144 -1.26 10.26 -12.63
N GLY A 145 -2.46 10.82 -12.53
CA GLY A 145 -3.70 10.14 -12.91
C GLY A 145 -3.73 9.78 -14.40
N GLU A 146 -3.33 10.70 -15.26
CA GLU A 146 -3.24 10.44 -16.71
C GLU A 146 -2.21 9.36 -17.04
N LEU A 147 -1.03 9.41 -16.41
CA LEU A 147 0.00 8.38 -16.57
C LEU A 147 -0.48 7.01 -16.06
N ASN A 148 -1.10 6.95 -14.88
CA ASN A 148 -1.67 5.72 -14.34
C ASN A 148 -2.69 5.10 -15.30
N ARG A 149 -3.56 5.93 -15.91
CA ARG A 149 -4.57 5.46 -16.88
C ARG A 149 -3.93 4.91 -18.15
N ARG A 150 -2.98 5.62 -18.74
CA ARG A 150 -2.26 5.18 -19.96
C ARG A 150 -1.46 3.90 -19.70
N LEU A 151 -0.80 3.81 -18.55
CA LEU A 151 -0.05 2.61 -18.17
C LEU A 151 -0.95 1.43 -17.88
N ALA A 152 -2.09 1.63 -17.21
CA ALA A 152 -3.08 0.56 -17.01
C ALA A 152 -3.66 0.06 -18.34
N GLU A 153 -3.87 0.96 -19.30
CA GLU A 153 -4.30 0.61 -20.67
C GLU A 153 -3.25 -0.23 -21.40
N ALA A 154 -1.97 0.13 -21.30
CA ALA A 154 -0.87 -0.58 -21.93
C ALA A 154 -0.43 -1.87 -21.20
N ALA A 155 -0.64 -1.96 -19.88
CA ALA A 155 -0.16 -3.07 -19.06
C ALA A 155 -0.90 -4.38 -19.34
N ASP A 156 -0.18 -5.50 -19.31
CA ASP A 156 -0.77 -6.84 -19.37
C ASP A 156 -1.46 -7.21 -18.05
N LEU A 157 -0.94 -6.69 -16.94
CA LEU A 157 -1.40 -6.95 -15.57
C LEU A 157 -1.48 -5.65 -14.78
N VAL A 158 -2.62 -5.39 -14.14
CA VAL A 158 -2.79 -4.28 -13.19
C VAL A 158 -3.22 -4.84 -11.85
N ILE A 159 -2.47 -4.56 -10.79
CA ILE A 159 -2.73 -5.03 -9.43
C ILE A 159 -2.99 -3.84 -8.52
N GLU A 160 -4.07 -3.90 -7.76
CA GLU A 160 -4.29 -3.05 -6.60
C GLU A 160 -3.79 -3.76 -5.33
N ALA A 161 -2.93 -3.09 -4.57
CA ALA A 161 -2.46 -3.55 -3.27
C ALA A 161 -3.29 -2.91 -2.16
N GLN A 162 -3.88 -3.74 -1.29
CA GLN A 162 -4.67 -3.33 -0.14
C GLN A 162 -4.29 -4.17 1.07
N ALA A 163 -3.78 -3.54 2.13
CA ALA A 163 -3.31 -4.24 3.33
C ALA A 163 -2.34 -5.41 3.02
N GLY A 164 -1.51 -5.28 1.98
CA GLY A 164 -0.58 -6.33 1.54
C GLY A 164 -1.21 -7.42 0.67
N ILE A 165 -2.52 -7.37 0.41
CA ILE A 165 -3.25 -8.31 -0.43
C ILE A 165 -3.30 -7.76 -1.86
N PRO A 166 -2.82 -8.52 -2.86
CA PRO A 166 -2.93 -8.15 -4.27
C PRO A 166 -4.30 -8.53 -4.84
N THR A 167 -4.98 -7.58 -5.48
CA THR A 167 -6.19 -7.80 -6.28
C THR A 167 -5.92 -7.44 -7.73
N ALA A 168 -6.18 -8.35 -8.67
CA ALA A 168 -6.06 -8.04 -10.09
C ALA A 168 -7.22 -7.14 -10.54
N LEU A 169 -6.90 -5.97 -11.08
CA LEU A 169 -7.84 -5.07 -11.77
C LEU A 169 -7.89 -5.35 -13.28
N LYS A 170 -6.79 -5.87 -13.85
CA LYS A 170 -6.66 -6.29 -15.25
C LYS A 170 -5.70 -7.46 -15.32
N GLY A 171 -6.01 -8.45 -16.16
CA GLY A 171 -5.21 -9.68 -16.28
C GLY A 171 -5.50 -10.67 -15.15
N GLU A 172 -4.81 -11.81 -15.18
CA GLU A 172 -4.92 -12.84 -14.14
C GLU A 172 -3.82 -12.67 -13.09
N LEU A 173 -4.19 -12.78 -11.81
CA LEU A 173 -3.21 -12.70 -10.73
C LEU A 173 -2.25 -13.91 -10.80
N PRO A 174 -0.93 -13.72 -10.91
CA PRO A 174 0.02 -14.83 -11.01
C PRO A 174 0.03 -15.73 -9.77
N SER A 175 0.32 -17.02 -9.94
CA SER A 175 0.29 -18.01 -8.84
C SER A 175 1.22 -17.66 -7.67
N CYS A 176 2.34 -16.98 -7.91
CA CYS A 176 3.26 -16.51 -6.86
C CYS A 176 2.62 -15.45 -5.93
N LEU A 177 1.54 -14.82 -6.37
CA LEU A 177 0.75 -13.83 -5.63
C LEU A 177 -0.62 -14.38 -5.20
N GLN A 178 -1.06 -15.50 -5.77
CA GLN A 178 -2.27 -16.19 -5.35
C GLN A 178 -2.01 -16.87 -4.00
N ASN A 179 -2.80 -16.51 -2.99
CA ASN A 179 -2.85 -17.19 -1.70
C ASN A 179 -1.47 -17.43 -1.04
N GLN A 180 -0.92 -16.39 -0.42
CA GLN A 180 0.00 -16.57 0.72
C GLN A 180 -0.73 -17.09 1.97
N ALA A 181 -1.70 -17.99 1.78
CA ALA A 181 -2.36 -18.68 2.86
C ALA A 181 -1.34 -19.67 3.43
N TYR A 182 -0.53 -19.18 4.37
CA TYR A 182 0.21 -20.04 5.28
C TYR A 182 -0.77 -21.11 5.79
N VAL A 183 -0.33 -22.37 5.83
CA VAL A 183 -1.05 -23.43 6.52
C VAL A 183 -1.02 -23.07 8.01
N LYS A 184 -1.96 -22.22 8.42
CA LYS A 184 -2.15 -21.77 9.80
C LYS A 184 -3.49 -22.28 10.29
N GLU A 185 -3.55 -22.61 11.57
CA GLU A 185 -4.82 -22.90 12.21
C GLU A 185 -5.71 -21.66 12.17
N LYS A 186 -6.95 -21.84 11.69
CA LYS A 186 -7.93 -20.77 11.63
C LYS A 186 -8.27 -20.30 13.03
N ASN A 187 -8.16 -18.99 13.25
CA ASN A 187 -8.38 -18.34 14.53
C ASN A 187 -9.67 -17.49 14.58
N GLY A 188 -10.38 -17.44 13.45
CA GLY A 188 -11.61 -16.69 13.22
C GLY A 188 -11.42 -15.19 13.02
N MET A 189 -10.18 -14.68 13.04
CA MET A 189 -9.92 -13.25 12.97
C MET A 189 -10.37 -12.66 11.63
N ILE A 190 -11.04 -11.51 11.69
CA ILE A 190 -11.54 -10.80 10.52
C ILE A 190 -10.99 -9.37 10.53
N LEU A 191 -10.39 -8.96 9.41
CA LEU A 191 -10.00 -7.57 9.18
C LEU A 191 -10.97 -6.92 8.20
N ILE A 192 -11.44 -5.73 8.54
CA ILE A 192 -12.36 -4.95 7.70
C ILE A 192 -11.75 -3.57 7.47
N ILE A 193 -11.38 -3.31 6.23
CA ILE A 193 -10.83 -2.03 5.76
C ILE A 193 -11.84 -1.29 4.89
N GLY A 194 -11.56 -0.03 4.56
CA GLY A 194 -12.35 0.79 3.66
C GLY A 194 -12.28 2.27 4.06
N GLY A 195 -12.83 3.15 3.23
CA GLY A 195 -12.87 4.59 3.51
C GLY A 195 -13.69 4.95 4.75
N ALA A 196 -13.50 6.17 5.24
CA ALA A 196 -14.31 6.75 6.31
C ALA A 196 -15.79 6.76 5.93
N TYR A 197 -16.66 6.50 6.91
CA TYR A 197 -18.12 6.52 6.76
C TYR A 197 -18.71 5.59 5.67
N GLN A 198 -17.94 4.62 5.17
CA GLN A 198 -18.41 3.66 4.16
C GLN A 198 -19.32 2.56 4.73
N GLY A 199 -19.74 2.65 5.99
CA GLY A 199 -20.66 1.69 6.61
C GLY A 199 -20.03 0.40 7.15
N LYS A 200 -18.72 0.39 7.43
CA LYS A 200 -18.00 -0.78 7.99
C LYS A 200 -18.71 -1.38 9.22
N LEU A 201 -18.93 -0.57 10.26
CA LEU A 201 -19.57 -1.03 11.50
C LEU A 201 -20.99 -1.56 11.25
N ALA A 202 -21.80 -0.81 10.50
CA ALA A 202 -23.17 -1.21 10.16
C ALA A 202 -23.21 -2.53 9.38
N TRP A 203 -22.28 -2.74 8.45
CA TRP A 203 -22.16 -4.00 7.72
C TRP A 203 -21.74 -5.15 8.65
N THR A 204 -20.76 -4.92 9.52
CA THR A 204 -20.31 -5.90 10.53
C THR A 204 -21.46 -6.32 11.46
N CYS A 205 -22.17 -5.37 12.06
CA CYS A 205 -23.28 -5.67 12.96
C CYS A 205 -24.37 -6.49 12.27
N ARG A 206 -24.70 -6.18 11.00
CA ARG A 206 -25.65 -6.99 10.22
C ARG A 206 -25.14 -8.40 9.94
N LYS A 207 -23.87 -8.55 9.52
CA LYS A 207 -23.31 -9.84 9.14
C LYS A 207 -23.18 -10.82 10.31
N TRP A 208 -22.90 -10.31 11.51
CA TRP A 208 -22.70 -11.14 12.71
C TRP A 208 -23.78 -10.97 13.78
N ALA A 209 -24.88 -10.29 13.47
CA ALA A 209 -26.00 -10.04 14.38
C ALA A 209 -25.57 -9.40 15.72
N LEU A 210 -24.72 -8.38 15.64
CA LEU A 210 -24.21 -7.64 16.82
C LEU A 210 -25.07 -6.41 17.07
N ASP A 211 -25.21 -6.04 18.33
CA ASP A 211 -25.77 -4.74 18.73
C ASP A 211 -24.72 -3.64 18.50
N PRO A 212 -24.97 -2.61 17.64
CA PRO A 212 -24.02 -1.54 17.40
C PRO A 212 -23.64 -0.73 18.66
N ASP A 213 -24.49 -0.73 19.68
CA ASP A 213 -24.22 -0.08 20.97
C ASP A 213 -23.84 -1.09 22.07
N GLY A 214 -23.60 -2.35 21.67
CA GLY A 214 -23.29 -3.44 22.57
C GLY A 214 -21.88 -3.36 23.17
N PRO A 215 -21.66 -3.93 24.38
CA PRO A 215 -20.38 -3.87 25.09
C PRO A 215 -19.26 -4.70 24.44
N GLU A 216 -19.58 -5.48 23.40
CA GLU A 216 -18.61 -6.25 22.62
C GLU A 216 -17.87 -5.41 21.57
N ILE A 217 -18.32 -4.16 21.34
CA ILE A 217 -17.75 -3.23 20.37
C ILE A 217 -16.98 -2.14 21.11
N TRP A 218 -15.68 -2.07 20.84
CA TRP A 218 -14.83 -0.99 21.32
C TRP A 218 -14.76 0.13 20.29
N ASN A 219 -14.92 1.37 20.73
CA ASN A 219 -14.69 2.55 19.90
C ASN A 219 -13.24 3.02 20.05
N GLY A 220 -12.48 2.96 18.97
CA GLY A 220 -11.06 3.35 18.95
C GLY A 220 -10.81 4.83 19.26
N ALA A 221 -11.84 5.68 19.15
CA ALA A 221 -11.77 7.07 19.61
C ALA A 221 -11.57 7.19 21.13
N ASP A 222 -11.96 6.15 21.89
CA ASP A 222 -11.76 6.08 23.34
C ASP A 222 -10.34 5.64 23.73
N GLY A 223 -9.48 5.40 22.73
CA GLY A 223 -8.09 5.02 22.93
C GLY A 223 -7.88 3.51 23.10
N MET A 224 -6.76 3.15 23.74
CA MET A 224 -6.38 1.76 23.97
C MET A 224 -7.33 1.09 24.98
N PRO A 225 -7.93 -0.08 24.66
CA PRO A 225 -8.71 -0.85 25.63
C PRO A 225 -7.87 -1.26 26.84
N SER A 226 -8.49 -1.30 28.02
CA SER A 226 -7.85 -1.86 29.21
C SER A 226 -7.73 -3.39 29.12
N GLU A 227 -6.95 -4.00 30.01
CA GLU A 227 -6.79 -5.46 30.07
C GLU A 227 -8.12 -6.21 30.22
N SER A 228 -9.05 -5.68 31.03
CA SER A 228 -10.38 -6.28 31.19
C SER A 228 -11.26 -6.09 29.95
N ASP A 229 -11.08 -5.00 29.21
CA ASP A 229 -11.80 -4.76 27.96
C ASP A 229 -11.36 -5.75 26.87
N TRP A 230 -10.05 -6.00 26.74
CA TRP A 230 -9.51 -6.94 25.75
C TRP A 230 -10.07 -8.36 25.87
N LEU A 231 -10.54 -8.76 27.05
CA LEU A 231 -11.13 -10.08 27.29
C LEU A 231 -12.60 -10.18 26.88
N ARG A 232 -13.31 -9.04 26.74
CA ARG A 232 -14.74 -9.00 26.43
C ARG A 232 -15.04 -8.48 25.03
N ILE A 233 -14.19 -7.62 24.48
CA ILE A 233 -14.45 -7.00 23.18
C ILE A 233 -14.17 -8.00 22.06
N ARG A 234 -15.16 -8.13 21.18
CA ARG A 234 -15.08 -8.91 19.95
C ARG A 234 -14.72 -8.02 18.78
N VAL A 235 -15.19 -6.78 18.78
CA VAL A 235 -15.02 -5.82 17.68
C VAL A 235 -14.19 -4.63 18.13
N VAL A 236 -13.10 -4.35 17.41
CA VAL A 236 -12.34 -3.10 17.55
C VAL A 236 -12.72 -2.18 16.40
N ASN A 237 -13.58 -1.20 16.66
CA ASN A 237 -14.03 -0.25 15.65
C ASN A 237 -13.14 1.00 15.64
N GLY A 238 -12.37 1.22 14.58
CA GLY A 238 -11.55 2.42 14.43
C GLY A 238 -10.11 2.23 14.91
N LEU A 239 -9.45 1.13 14.52
CA LEU A 239 -8.04 0.87 14.88
C LEU A 239 -7.11 2.06 14.58
N HIS A 240 -7.27 2.69 13.41
CA HIS A 240 -6.53 3.89 13.04
C HIS A 240 -6.59 5.01 14.10
N GLN A 241 -7.69 5.16 14.85
CA GLN A 241 -7.81 6.17 15.90
C GLN A 241 -6.99 5.79 17.15
N ILE A 242 -6.99 4.51 17.53
CA ILE A 242 -6.13 4.00 18.61
C ILE A 242 -4.66 4.24 18.26
N ILE A 243 -4.26 3.88 17.03
CA ILE A 243 -2.89 4.09 16.51
C ILE A 243 -2.52 5.58 16.59
N ARG A 244 -3.45 6.48 16.25
CA ARG A 244 -3.21 7.93 16.34
C ARG A 244 -2.89 8.38 17.76
N GLY A 245 -3.61 7.86 18.75
CA GLY A 245 -3.43 8.22 20.16
C GLY A 245 -2.10 7.75 20.77
N ILE A 246 -1.42 6.79 20.14
CA ILE A 246 -0.20 6.15 20.68
C ILE A 246 1.01 6.29 19.75
N LEU A 247 1.01 7.24 18.81
CA LEU A 247 2.00 7.34 17.72
C LEU A 247 3.46 7.36 18.16
N ASP A 248 3.75 8.00 19.29
CA ASP A 248 5.10 8.15 19.83
C ASP A 248 5.38 7.19 21.01
N ASP A 249 4.49 6.23 21.26
CA ASP A 249 4.66 5.18 22.26
C ASP A 249 4.90 3.81 21.58
N GLU A 250 6.17 3.47 21.38
CA GLU A 250 6.57 2.20 20.75
C GLU A 250 6.14 0.98 21.57
N GLN A 251 6.06 1.10 22.89
CA GLN A 251 5.65 0.00 23.77
C GLN A 251 4.14 -0.25 23.63
N ALA A 252 3.33 0.82 23.61
CA ALA A 252 1.90 0.72 23.36
C ALA A 252 1.60 0.18 21.96
N MET A 253 2.37 0.56 20.93
CA MET A 253 2.24 -0.01 19.58
C MET A 253 2.53 -1.51 19.56
N ALA A 254 3.59 -1.95 20.23
CA ALA A 254 3.93 -3.38 20.33
C ALA A 254 2.82 -4.15 21.06
N LEU A 255 2.33 -3.60 22.18
CA LEU A 255 1.23 -4.19 22.95
C LEU A 255 -0.08 -4.25 22.15
N LEU A 256 -0.44 -3.18 21.44
CA LEU A 256 -1.64 -3.17 20.57
C LEU A 256 -1.58 -4.31 19.56
N LYS A 257 -0.42 -4.46 18.91
CA LYS A 257 -0.20 -5.51 17.91
C LYS A 257 -0.33 -6.89 18.55
N GLU A 258 0.28 -7.11 19.71
CA GLU A 258 0.16 -8.36 20.46
C GLU A 258 -1.30 -8.67 20.80
N LYS A 259 -2.06 -7.72 21.35
CA LYS A 259 -3.47 -7.91 21.74
C LYS A 259 -4.39 -8.21 20.55
N LEU A 260 -4.18 -7.53 19.42
CA LEU A 260 -4.98 -7.77 18.22
C LEU A 260 -4.68 -9.14 17.61
N LEU A 261 -3.41 -9.58 17.66
CA LEU A 261 -2.98 -10.87 17.13
C LEU A 261 -3.22 -12.04 18.10
N ASN A 262 -3.39 -11.78 19.39
CA ASN A 262 -3.72 -12.79 20.39
C ASN A 262 -5.22 -13.12 20.38
N VAL A 263 -5.60 -13.81 19.33
CA VAL A 263 -6.91 -14.38 19.02
C VAL A 263 -7.31 -15.57 19.90
N SER A 264 -6.35 -16.18 20.61
CA SER A 264 -6.64 -17.32 21.50
C SER A 264 -7.56 -16.95 22.66
N ALA A 265 -7.52 -15.69 23.10
CA ALA A 265 -8.34 -15.19 24.20
C ALA A 265 -9.80 -14.88 23.79
N VAL A 266 -10.02 -14.47 22.54
CA VAL A 266 -11.36 -14.18 21.99
C VAL A 266 -11.39 -14.63 20.52
N PRO A 267 -11.77 -15.89 20.25
CA PRO A 267 -11.92 -16.39 18.89
C PRO A 267 -12.91 -15.53 18.09
N GLY A 268 -12.61 -15.27 16.83
CA GLY A 268 -13.53 -14.48 15.99
C GLY A 268 -13.43 -12.96 16.14
N ARG A 269 -12.29 -12.43 16.60
CA ARG A 269 -12.04 -10.99 16.74
C ARG A 269 -12.16 -10.27 15.39
N ILE A 270 -12.90 -9.16 15.38
CA ILE A 270 -13.14 -8.33 14.19
C ILE A 270 -12.48 -6.97 14.39
N VAL A 271 -11.64 -6.57 13.44
CA VAL A 271 -10.92 -5.29 13.50
C VAL A 271 -11.34 -4.42 12.32
N LEU A 272 -11.86 -3.22 12.60
CA LEU A 272 -12.31 -2.26 11.60
C LEU A 272 -11.36 -1.07 11.57
N THR A 273 -10.95 -0.67 10.37
CA THR A 273 -10.06 0.48 10.22
C THR A 273 -10.29 1.22 8.92
N ASP A 274 -9.90 2.50 8.92
CA ASP A 274 -9.93 3.33 7.73
C ASP A 274 -8.65 3.13 6.91
N GLU A 275 -8.80 3.13 5.59
CA GLU A 275 -7.66 3.18 4.67
C GLU A 275 -7.19 4.64 4.55
N LEU A 276 -6.05 4.95 5.18
CA LEU A 276 -5.53 6.34 5.21
C LEU A 276 -4.52 6.64 4.09
N GLY A 277 -4.19 5.63 3.28
CA GLY A 277 -3.06 5.69 2.35
C GLY A 277 -3.37 6.32 0.98
N CYS A 278 -4.64 6.49 0.62
CA CYS A 278 -5.08 6.85 -0.74
C CYS A 278 -5.11 8.36 -1.02
N GLY A 279 -4.19 9.11 -0.42
CA GLY A 279 -4.06 10.56 -0.58
C GLY A 279 -2.60 10.98 -0.77
N LEU A 280 -2.38 12.27 -1.05
CA LEU A 280 -1.02 12.80 -1.12
C LEU A 280 -0.28 12.61 0.21
N VAL A 281 1.03 12.34 0.11
CA VAL A 281 1.89 12.19 1.29
C VAL A 281 1.90 13.51 2.08
N PRO A 282 1.49 13.51 3.36
CA PRO A 282 1.43 14.74 4.15
C PRO A 282 2.78 15.41 4.33
N ILE A 283 2.77 16.73 4.47
CA ILE A 283 3.96 17.50 4.88
C ILE A 283 4.30 17.25 6.36
N SER A 284 3.27 17.04 7.20
CA SER A 284 3.44 16.72 8.62
C SER A 284 4.04 15.32 8.81
N THR A 285 5.17 15.26 9.52
CA THR A 285 5.80 13.99 9.92
C THR A 285 4.86 13.12 10.77
N GLU A 286 4.05 13.74 11.64
CA GLU A 286 3.09 13.03 12.48
C GLU A 286 2.01 12.34 11.63
N GLU A 287 1.44 13.04 10.66
CA GLU A 287 0.44 12.46 9.76
C GLU A 287 1.05 11.36 8.87
N ARG A 288 2.30 11.54 8.40
CA ARG A 288 3.02 10.47 7.69
C ARG A 288 3.19 9.24 8.56
N LYS A 289 3.71 9.40 9.78
CA LYS A 289 3.85 8.31 10.76
C LYS A 289 2.53 7.60 11.00
N TRP A 290 1.44 8.35 11.15
CA TRP A 290 0.12 7.79 11.40
C TRP A 290 -0.38 6.91 10.25
N ARG A 291 -0.29 7.42 9.03
CA ARG A 291 -0.68 6.68 7.82
C ARG A 291 0.19 5.44 7.64
N GLU A 292 1.50 5.57 7.79
CA GLU A 292 2.43 4.44 7.63
C GLU A 292 2.23 3.36 8.68
N ASN A 293 2.10 3.72 9.96
CA ASN A 293 1.87 2.75 11.02
C ASN A 293 0.51 2.06 10.84
N THR A 294 -0.55 2.80 10.49
CA THR A 294 -1.86 2.21 10.20
C THR A 294 -1.76 1.19 9.06
N GLY A 295 -1.08 1.52 7.95
CA GLY A 295 -0.84 0.59 6.84
C GLY A 295 -0.08 -0.66 7.26
N ARG A 296 1.01 -0.52 8.04
CA ARG A 296 1.78 -1.66 8.56
C ARG A 296 0.98 -2.56 9.49
N PHE A 297 0.10 -1.99 10.31
CA PHE A 297 -0.85 -2.76 11.10
C PHE A 297 -1.79 -3.53 10.18
N CYS A 298 -2.39 -2.89 9.18
CA CYS A 298 -3.24 -3.58 8.21
C CYS A 298 -2.52 -4.76 7.53
N GLU A 299 -1.29 -4.56 7.05
CA GLU A 299 -0.46 -5.62 6.46
C GLU A 299 -0.20 -6.78 7.44
N ALA A 300 0.11 -6.47 8.70
CA ALA A 300 0.37 -7.49 9.71
C ALA A 300 -0.90 -8.26 10.10
N LEU A 301 -2.02 -7.55 10.27
CA LEU A 301 -3.30 -8.15 10.62
C LEU A 301 -3.87 -8.97 9.46
N ALA A 302 -3.72 -8.52 8.21
CA ALA A 302 -4.21 -9.25 7.03
C ALA A 302 -3.53 -10.62 6.87
N LYS A 303 -2.23 -10.72 7.16
CA LYS A 303 -1.50 -11.99 7.18
C LYS A 303 -2.07 -12.98 8.21
N GLU A 304 -2.51 -12.46 9.35
CA GLU A 304 -3.01 -13.27 10.47
C GLU A 304 -4.54 -13.46 10.46
N ALA A 305 -5.28 -12.66 9.70
CA ALA A 305 -6.72 -12.79 9.52
C ALA A 305 -7.10 -14.03 8.68
N ASP A 306 -8.23 -14.64 9.01
CA ASP A 306 -8.84 -15.70 8.20
C ASP A 306 -9.69 -15.11 7.07
N GLU A 307 -10.25 -13.92 7.30
CA GLU A 307 -10.98 -13.18 6.26
C GLU A 307 -10.59 -11.70 6.27
N VAL A 308 -10.43 -11.13 5.08
CA VAL A 308 -10.24 -9.69 4.91
C VAL A 308 -11.28 -9.13 3.96
N TYR A 309 -11.96 -8.07 4.39
CA TYR A 309 -12.97 -7.39 3.60
C TYR A 309 -12.61 -5.91 3.39
N ARG A 310 -12.88 -5.40 2.19
CA ARG A 310 -12.98 -3.97 1.92
C ARG A 310 -14.44 -3.57 1.82
N VAL A 311 -14.86 -2.55 2.57
CA VAL A 311 -16.24 -2.04 2.53
C VAL A 311 -16.29 -0.69 1.82
N SER A 312 -17.15 -0.60 0.81
CA SER A 312 -17.43 0.60 0.02
C SER A 312 -18.94 0.75 -0.13
N CYS A 313 -19.48 1.92 0.19
CA CYS A 313 -20.92 2.21 0.14
C CYS A 313 -21.79 1.16 0.86
N GLY A 314 -21.30 0.59 1.97
CA GLY A 314 -21.97 -0.46 2.75
C GLY A 314 -21.93 -1.86 2.12
N LEU A 315 -21.24 -2.03 0.98
CA LEU A 315 -21.03 -3.30 0.28
C LEU A 315 -19.63 -3.81 0.57
N ALA A 316 -19.51 -5.10 0.86
CA ALA A 316 -18.22 -5.72 1.16
C ALA A 316 -17.70 -6.55 -0.01
N GLN A 317 -16.44 -6.31 -0.36
CA GLN A 317 -15.65 -7.17 -1.22
C GLN A 317 -14.74 -8.02 -0.35
N LYS A 318 -14.77 -9.34 -0.52
CA LYS A 318 -13.82 -10.25 0.15
C LYS A 318 -12.49 -10.24 -0.62
N LEU A 319 -11.40 -9.96 0.08
CA LEU A 319 -10.03 -9.94 -0.45
C LEU A 319 -9.28 -11.23 -0.13
N GLN A 320 -9.54 -11.82 1.03
CA GLN A 320 -8.99 -13.07 1.55
C GLN A 320 -10.07 -13.80 2.34
#